data_AF-N9S3W9-F1
#
_entry.id   AF-N9S3W9-F1
#
_cell.length_a   1.000
_cell.length_b   1.000
_cell.length_c   1.000
_cell.angle_alpha   90.00
_cell.angle_beta   90.00
_cell.angle_gamma   90.00
#
_symmetry.space_group_name_H-M   'P 1'
#
loop_
_entity.id
_entity.type
_entity.pdbx_description
1 polymer ?
#
loop_
_entity_poly.entity_id
_entity_poly.type
_entity_poly.pdbx_seq_one_letter_code
_entity_poly.pdbx_strand_id
1 'polypeptide(L)'
;FLNDVCRHELKNAMRKNGMAFLNDVCRHELKLVEHSLMATFLNDVCRHELVMTEYISKRTFLNDVCRHEQNDRYGTWQSSFLNDVCRHERKQVIGYNYFAFLNDVCRHEQTLAALVLLTYFLNDVCRHEH
;
A
#
# COMPACT_ATOMS: atom_id res chain seq x y z
N PHE A 1 15.03 -8.48 13.10
CA PHE A 1 16.05 -7.43 12.90
C PHE A 1 15.55 -6.20 13.64
N LEU A 2 16.44 -5.46 14.31
CA LEU A 2 16.08 -4.43 15.28
C LEU A 2 16.50 -3.08 14.67
N ASN A 3 15.54 -2.34 14.10
CA ASN A 3 15.68 -1.02 13.49
C ASN A 3 16.65 -0.95 12.30
N ASP A 4 16.20 -1.32 11.11
CA ASP A 4 16.98 -1.18 9.88
C ASP A 4 16.44 -0.07 8.95
N VAL A 5 17.33 0.51 8.14
CA VAL A 5 16.94 1.33 7.00
C VAL A 5 16.98 0.44 5.76
N CYS A 6 15.83 0.25 5.13
CA CYS A 6 15.70 -0.66 4.00
C CYS A 6 15.41 0.09 2.70
N ARG A 7 16.09 -0.30 1.61
CA ARG A 7 15.73 0.14 0.25
C ARG A 7 15.60 -1.07 -0.66
N HIS A 8 14.39 -1.26 -1.19
CA HIS A 8 14.08 -2.36 -2.07
C HIS A 8 13.69 -1.82 -3.45
N GLU A 9 14.59 -1.97 -4.42
CA GLU A 9 14.29 -1.75 -5.83
C GLU A 9 14.11 -3.11 -6.53
N LEU A 10 12.96 -3.35 -7.15
CA LEU A 10 12.72 -4.58 -7.91
C LEU A 10 12.21 -4.26 -9.31
N LYS A 11 12.89 -4.78 -10.33
CA LYS A 11 12.51 -4.67 -11.75
C LYS A 11 12.21 -6.06 -12.28
N ASN A 12 10.99 -6.27 -12.79
CA ASN A 12 10.52 -7.51 -13.44
C ASN A 12 10.70 -8.78 -12.59
N ALA A 13 9.78 -9.01 -11.65
CA ALA A 13 9.72 -10.27 -10.90
C ALA A 13 8.29 -10.82 -10.86
N MET A 14 8.14 -12.10 -11.18
CA MET A 14 7.06 -12.92 -10.62
C MET A 14 7.55 -13.42 -9.25
N ARG A 15 7.05 -12.82 -8.17
CA ARG A 15 7.36 -13.26 -6.80
C ARG A 15 6.04 -13.55 -6.08
N LYS A 16 6.02 -14.66 -5.34
CA LYS A 16 5.02 -14.97 -4.30
C LYS A 16 5.78 -15.05 -2.99
N ASN A 17 5.94 -13.92 -2.30
CA ASN A 17 6.66 -13.87 -1.02
C ASN A 17 5.78 -13.30 0.09
N GLY A 18 5.87 -13.92 1.27
CA GLY A 18 5.45 -13.35 2.55
C GLY A 18 6.64 -12.67 3.22
N MET A 19 6.47 -11.42 3.66
CA MET A 19 7.53 -10.66 4.36
C MET A 19 6.96 -10.00 5.62
N ALA A 20 7.79 -9.86 6.66
CA ALA A 20 7.47 -9.12 7.87
C ALA A 20 8.60 -8.12 8.16
N PHE A 21 8.24 -6.86 8.41
CA PHE A 21 9.13 -5.75 8.74
C PHE A 21 8.81 -5.24 10.14
N LEU A 22 9.83 -4.77 10.86
CA LEU A 22 9.66 -4.37 12.26
C LEU A 22 10.61 -3.23 12.63
N ASN A 23 10.01 -2.08 12.94
CA ASN A 23 10.68 -0.84 13.35
C ASN A 23 11.65 -0.30 12.28
N ASP A 24 11.32 -0.50 11.00
CA ASP A 24 12.16 -0.16 9.86
C ASP A 24 11.77 1.19 9.24
N VAL A 25 12.77 1.86 8.63
CA VAL A 25 12.53 2.97 7.71
C VAL A 25 12.76 2.47 6.30
N CYS A 26 11.69 2.37 5.52
CA CYS A 26 11.71 1.61 4.28
C CYS A 26 11.28 2.42 3.06
N ARG A 27 12.05 2.30 1.97
CA ARG A 27 11.64 2.75 0.64
C ARG A 27 11.55 1.56 -0.31
N HIS A 28 10.36 1.34 -0.86
CA HIS A 28 10.04 0.25 -1.77
C HIS A 28 9.70 0.80 -3.15
N GLU A 29 10.53 0.53 -4.15
CA GLU A 29 10.36 0.95 -5.54
C GLU A 29 10.21 -0.29 -6.43
N LEU A 30 8.98 -0.61 -6.84
CA LEU A 30 8.70 -1.84 -7.59
C LEU A 30 8.14 -1.52 -8.98
N LYS A 31 8.74 -2.13 -10.01
CA LYS A 31 8.26 -2.14 -11.39
C LYS A 31 8.04 -3.59 -11.82
N LEU A 32 6.78 -4.03 -11.88
CA LEU A 32 6.46 -5.46 -12.12
C LEU A 32 5.41 -5.63 -13.21
N VAL A 33 5.47 -6.78 -13.87
CA VAL A 33 4.49 -7.17 -14.90
C VAL A 33 3.31 -7.92 -14.27
N GLU A 34 3.60 -8.87 -13.36
CA GLU A 34 2.61 -9.63 -12.61
C GLU A 34 3.18 -10.01 -11.23
N HIS A 35 2.46 -9.77 -10.14
CA HIS A 35 2.97 -10.06 -8.79
C HIS A 35 1.86 -10.27 -7.74
N SER A 36 2.14 -11.17 -6.78
CA SER A 36 1.33 -11.37 -5.58
C SER A 36 2.19 -11.13 -4.33
N LEU A 37 1.85 -10.10 -3.55
CA LEU A 37 2.59 -9.74 -2.33
C LEU A 37 1.72 -9.94 -1.08
N MET A 38 2.29 -10.60 -0.07
CA MET A 38 1.78 -10.57 1.29
C MET A 38 2.85 -9.95 2.20
N ALA A 39 2.52 -8.87 2.90
CA ALA A 39 3.47 -8.25 3.82
C ALA A 39 2.78 -7.71 5.08
N THR A 40 3.48 -7.81 6.20
CA THR A 40 3.11 -7.18 7.48
C THR A 40 4.21 -6.20 7.86
N PHE A 41 3.81 -4.98 8.21
CA PHE A 41 4.67 -3.90 8.67
C PHE A 41 4.26 -3.55 10.11
N LEU A 42 5.24 -3.21 10.94
CA LEU A 42 5.00 -2.94 12.36
C LEU A 42 5.94 -1.85 12.87
N ASN A 43 5.36 -0.72 13.24
CA ASN A 43 6.05 0.50 13.70
C ASN A 43 7.05 1.06 12.67
N ASP A 44 6.71 0.97 11.39
CA ASP A 44 7.55 1.33 10.27
C ASP A 44 7.23 2.74 9.74
N VAL A 45 8.24 3.38 9.15
CA VAL A 45 8.05 4.56 8.30
C VAL A 45 8.34 4.18 6.87
N CYS A 46 7.30 4.15 6.03
CA CYS A 46 7.39 3.56 4.71
C CYS A 46 7.02 4.53 3.58
N ARG A 47 7.78 4.45 2.48
CA ARG A 47 7.37 4.98 1.17
C ARG A 47 7.32 3.85 0.15
N HIS A 48 6.15 3.61 -0.43
CA HIS A 48 5.94 2.61 -1.48
C HIS A 48 5.64 3.30 -2.82
N GLU A 49 6.49 3.09 -3.81
CA GLU A 49 6.37 3.59 -5.18
C GLU A 49 6.22 2.39 -6.12
N LEU A 50 5.02 2.21 -6.67
CA LEU A 50 4.64 0.99 -7.39
C LEU A 50 4.17 1.35 -8.81
N VAL A 51 4.74 0.67 -9.80
CA VAL A 51 4.29 0.73 -11.21
C VAL A 51 4.03 -0.69 -11.69
N MET A 52 2.78 -1.00 -12.06
CA MET A 52 2.36 -2.38 -12.33
C MET A 52 1.45 -2.49 -13.55
N THR A 53 1.52 -3.60 -14.29
CA THR A 53 0.48 -3.96 -15.27
C THR A 53 -0.66 -4.77 -14.65
N GLU A 54 -0.35 -5.82 -13.89
CA GLU A 54 -1.32 -6.62 -13.14
C GLU A 54 -0.80 -6.93 -11.73
N TYR A 55 -1.66 -6.80 -10.71
CA TYR A 55 -1.20 -6.92 -9.34
C TYR A 55 -2.25 -7.34 -8.31
N ILE A 56 -1.85 -8.18 -7.35
CA ILE A 56 -2.63 -8.52 -6.14
C ILE A 56 -1.77 -8.25 -4.90
N SER A 57 -2.19 -7.32 -4.02
CA SER A 57 -1.60 -7.18 -2.67
C SER A 57 -2.56 -7.60 -1.60
N LYS A 58 -1.98 -8.21 -0.56
CA LYS A 58 -2.48 -8.09 0.78
C LYS A 58 -1.40 -7.50 1.70
N ARG A 59 -1.70 -6.39 2.37
CA ARG A 59 -0.78 -5.78 3.32
C ARG A 59 -1.48 -5.45 4.63
N THR A 60 -0.76 -5.66 5.73
CA THR A 60 -1.20 -5.23 7.06
C THR A 60 -0.15 -4.27 7.60
N PHE A 61 -0.61 -3.12 8.07
CA PHE A 61 0.16 -2.06 8.67
C PHE A 61 -0.31 -1.88 10.12
N LEU A 62 0.63 -1.62 11.03
CA LEU A 62 0.33 -1.49 12.45
C LEU A 62 1.27 -0.46 13.09
N ASN A 63 0.69 0.66 13.51
CA ASN A 63 1.37 1.83 14.06
C ASN A 63 2.39 2.46 13.09
N ASP A 64 2.07 2.48 11.81
CA ASP A 64 2.95 2.89 10.72
C ASP A 64 2.66 4.30 10.22
N VAL A 65 3.69 4.93 9.65
CA VAL A 65 3.55 6.17 8.87
C VAL A 65 3.90 5.89 7.41
N CYS A 66 2.90 5.97 6.53
CA CYS A 66 3.02 5.46 5.17
C CYS A 66 2.70 6.50 4.09
N ARG A 67 3.50 6.50 3.02
CA ARG A 67 3.14 7.12 1.73
C ARG A 67 3.12 6.08 0.62
N HIS A 68 2.00 6.01 -0.09
CA HIS A 68 1.74 5.03 -1.14
C HIS A 68 1.49 5.74 -2.47
N GLU A 69 2.41 5.62 -3.41
CA GLU A 69 2.32 6.14 -4.78
C GLU A 69 2.20 4.96 -5.75
N GLN A 70 1.04 4.84 -6.42
CA GLN A 70 0.73 3.68 -7.25
C GLN A 70 0.29 4.10 -8.65
N ASN A 71 0.81 3.42 -9.66
CA ASN A 71 0.43 3.57 -11.05
C ASN A 71 0.22 2.20 -11.68
N ASP A 72 -1.04 1.76 -11.73
CA ASP A 72 -1.41 0.40 -12.14
C ASP A 72 -2.33 0.41 -13.36
N ARG A 73 -2.22 -0.58 -14.25
CA ARG A 73 -3.27 -0.79 -15.27
C ARG A 73 -4.46 -1.56 -14.69
N TYR A 74 -4.19 -2.70 -14.06
CA TYR A 74 -5.19 -3.55 -13.41
C TYR A 74 -4.70 -3.97 -12.02
N GLY A 75 -5.53 -3.89 -10.99
CA GLY A 75 -5.10 -4.35 -9.68
C GLY A 75 -6.19 -4.58 -8.64
N THR A 76 -5.91 -5.53 -7.74
CA THR A 76 -6.69 -5.75 -6.52
C THR A 76 -5.79 -5.47 -5.31
N TRP A 77 -6.21 -4.52 -4.48
CA TRP A 77 -5.47 -4.11 -3.29
C TRP A 77 -6.29 -4.38 -2.06
N GLN A 78 -5.77 -5.21 -1.16
CA GLN A 78 -6.29 -5.36 0.19
C GLN A 78 -5.26 -4.79 1.16
N SER A 79 -5.65 -3.76 1.92
CA SER A 79 -4.82 -3.22 2.99
C SER A 79 -5.62 -3.03 4.25
N SER A 80 -5.01 -3.43 5.37
CA SER A 80 -5.56 -3.24 6.71
C SER A 80 -4.58 -2.38 7.48
N PHE A 81 -5.11 -1.35 8.11
CA PHE A 81 -4.38 -0.31 8.82
C PHE A 81 -4.91 -0.25 10.26
N LEU A 82 -4.01 -0.02 11.20
CA LEU A 82 -4.34 0.08 12.62
C LEU A 82 -3.40 1.05 13.33
N ASN A 83 -3.95 2.17 13.78
CA ASN A 83 -3.24 3.29 14.40
C ASN A 83 -2.19 3.94 13.47
N ASP A 84 -2.50 4.03 12.19
CA ASP A 84 -1.61 4.46 11.13
C ASP A 84 -1.90 5.89 10.64
N VAL A 85 -0.88 6.51 10.05
CA VAL A 85 -1.02 7.77 9.30
C VAL A 85 -0.60 7.55 7.86
N CYS A 86 -1.55 7.64 6.93
CA CYS A 86 -1.35 7.24 5.54
C CYS A 86 -1.68 8.34 4.51
N ARG A 87 -0.83 8.51 3.50
CA ARG A 87 -1.18 9.19 2.24
C ARG A 87 -1.14 8.21 1.07
N HIS A 88 -2.19 8.22 0.27
CA HIS A 88 -2.37 7.37 -0.90
C HIS A 88 -2.56 8.21 -2.15
N GLU A 89 -1.65 8.09 -3.12
CA GLU A 89 -1.72 8.70 -4.44
C GLU A 89 -1.82 7.59 -5.49
N ARG A 90 -2.99 7.44 -6.11
CA ARG A 90 -3.26 6.30 -6.99
C ARG A 90 -3.71 6.74 -8.37
N LYS A 91 -3.06 6.19 -9.39
CA LYS A 91 -3.45 6.28 -10.79
C LYS A 91 -3.73 4.87 -11.27
N GLN A 92 -4.99 4.56 -11.57
CA GLN A 92 -5.36 3.23 -12.08
C GLN A 92 -6.35 3.33 -13.23
N VAL A 93 -6.23 2.40 -14.18
CA VAL A 93 -7.24 2.26 -15.25
C VAL A 93 -8.44 1.50 -14.71
N ILE A 94 -8.22 0.32 -14.12
CA ILE A 94 -9.26 -0.51 -13.47
C ILE A 94 -8.73 -1.03 -12.12
N GLY A 95 -9.50 -0.88 -11.04
CA GLY A 95 -9.08 -1.33 -9.71
C GLY A 95 -10.18 -1.77 -8.76
N TYR A 96 -9.86 -2.75 -7.92
CA TYR A 96 -10.63 -3.16 -6.75
C TYR A 96 -9.83 -2.87 -5.49
N ASN A 97 -10.24 -1.86 -4.73
CA ASN A 97 -9.52 -1.40 -3.55
C ASN A 97 -10.34 -1.71 -2.30
N TYR A 98 -9.75 -2.49 -1.40
CA TYR A 98 -10.29 -2.87 -0.11
C TYR A 98 -9.40 -2.29 0.98
N PHE A 99 -9.93 -1.32 1.72
CA PHE A 99 -9.26 -0.80 2.90
C PHE A 99 -10.09 -1.06 4.14
N ALA A 100 -9.41 -1.50 5.19
CA ALA A 100 -9.93 -1.49 6.54
C ALA A 100 -9.01 -0.60 7.36
N PHE A 101 -9.60 0.42 7.97
CA PHE A 101 -8.92 1.39 8.83
C PHE A 101 -9.51 1.29 10.24
N LEU A 102 -8.65 1.46 11.23
CA LEU A 102 -9.03 1.48 12.64
C LEU A 102 -8.09 2.41 13.43
N ASN A 103 -8.64 3.54 13.89
CA ASN A 103 -7.93 4.64 14.57
C ASN A 103 -6.85 5.33 13.71
N ASP A 104 -7.13 5.51 12.42
CA ASP A 104 -6.20 6.00 11.41
C ASP A 104 -6.48 7.44 10.96
N VAL A 105 -5.44 8.09 10.43
CA VAL A 105 -5.55 9.35 9.70
C VAL A 105 -5.12 9.13 8.26
N CYS A 106 -6.01 9.40 7.31
CA CYS A 106 -5.76 9.08 5.91
C CYS A 106 -6.05 10.24 4.93
N ARG A 107 -5.24 10.33 3.87
CA ARG A 107 -5.49 11.17 2.69
C ARG A 107 -5.40 10.33 1.42
N HIS A 108 -6.45 10.35 0.61
CA HIS A 108 -6.52 9.66 -0.68
C HIS A 108 -6.61 10.68 -1.82
N GLU A 109 -5.71 10.57 -2.79
CA GLU A 109 -5.70 11.32 -4.04
C GLU A 109 -5.74 10.31 -5.19
N GLN A 110 -6.85 10.28 -5.92
CA GLN A 110 -7.15 9.19 -6.86
C GLN A 110 -7.57 9.70 -8.24
N THR A 111 -6.82 9.33 -9.27
CA THR A 111 -7.17 9.59 -10.68
C THR A 111 -7.50 8.26 -11.37
N LEU A 112 -8.78 8.02 -11.67
CA LEU A 112 -9.27 6.67 -12.01
C LEU A 112 -10.29 6.68 -13.15
N ALA A 113 -10.19 5.67 -14.04
CA ALA A 113 -11.16 5.48 -15.12
C ALA A 113 -12.34 4.57 -14.71
N ALA A 114 -12.11 3.54 -13.90
CA ALA A 114 -13.15 2.70 -13.28
C ALA A 114 -12.67 2.11 -11.94
N LEU A 115 -13.45 2.27 -10.86
CA LEU A 115 -13.06 1.84 -9.50
C LEU A 115 -14.22 1.23 -8.72
N VAL A 116 -13.96 0.10 -8.06
CA VAL A 116 -14.74 -0.35 -6.90
C VAL A 116 -13.88 -0.14 -5.65
N LEU A 117 -14.31 0.81 -4.80
CA LEU A 117 -13.68 1.10 -3.53
C LEU A 117 -14.58 0.60 -2.40
N LEU A 118 -14.08 -0.37 -1.64
CA LEU A 118 -14.69 -0.80 -0.39
C LEU A 118 -13.81 -0.34 0.76
N THR A 119 -14.33 0.59 1.56
CA THR A 119 -13.63 1.15 2.71
C THR A 119 -14.43 0.89 3.97
N TYR A 120 -13.79 0.31 4.96
CA TYR A 120 -14.32 0.16 6.30
C TYR A 120 -13.52 1.08 7.21
N PHE A 121 -14.22 1.94 7.94
CA PHE A 121 -13.62 2.88 8.89
C PHE A 121 -14.17 2.65 10.28
N LEU A 122 -13.31 2.79 11.28
CA LEU A 122 -13.70 2.77 12.67
C LEU A 122 -12.78 3.73 13.45
N ASN A 123 -13.33 4.86 13.90
CA ASN A 123 -12.61 5.95 14.57
C ASN A 123 -11.55 6.67 13.73
N ASP A 124 -11.77 6.81 12.42
CA ASP A 124 -10.78 7.37 11.48
C ASP A 124 -11.09 8.80 11.02
N VAL A 125 -10.04 9.52 10.61
CA VAL A 125 -10.15 10.83 9.93
C VAL A 125 -9.60 10.71 8.51
N CYS A 126 -10.49 10.78 7.52
CA CYS A 126 -10.11 10.55 6.12
C CYS A 126 -10.56 11.65 5.16
N ARG A 127 -9.63 12.11 4.31
CA ARG A 127 -9.89 13.08 3.24
C ARG A 127 -9.65 12.47 1.86
N HIS A 128 -10.58 12.69 0.93
CA HIS A 128 -10.50 12.20 -0.45
C HIS A 128 -10.43 13.39 -1.42
N GLU A 129 -9.49 13.33 -2.36
CA GLU A 129 -9.28 14.28 -3.45
C GLU A 129 -9.29 13.55 -4.80
N HIS A 130 -9.78 14.24 -5.83
CA HIS A 130 -9.89 13.78 -7.21
C HIS A 130 -9.02 14.61 -8.13
#